data_AF-A0A9Q0HXI0-F1
#
_entry.id   AF-A0A9Q0HXI0-F1
#
_cell.length_a   1.000
_cell.length_b   1.000
_cell.length_c   1.000
_cell.angle_alpha   90.00
_cell.angle_beta   90.00
_cell.angle_gamma   90.00
#
_symmetry.space_group_name_H-M   'P 1'
#
loop_
_entity.id
_entity.type
_entity.pdbx_description
1 polymer ?
#
loop_
_entity_poly.entity_id
_entity_poly.type
_entity_poly.pdbx_seq_one_letter_code
_entity_poly.pdbx_strand_id
1 'polypeptide(L)'
;MADRNQIFYIQELPLHLIMEVLTSGRLSAADLASLEITCHMFGAKHELCPDKFRSVAEYAAYCLCHAHQVFDSMSLSARRGLLSRCGGNWKKVLRFLHSVEQSSGTVETSAGKMQVDTGKYHTLLIHNSSLYSCGSNLCGVLGHGHHMTQCATFSRVNFPSLSPVVHVSASHNHAAFVTQSGEVFTCGDNSSYCCGHGDIGRTVFRPSRIEALRGIPCKQVATGLSFTVILTRQGHVYTCGNNTHGQLGHGDTLERLTPAIIQLLAENSKVVQVAAGPSYTFAVTADGSVYSFGSYTNFCLGHGDQSDKLVPSAIQSFKRRDIHVVCVSAGDEHALAIDSSGYVYSWGRGYCGALGHGNQNDKPSPEMVTALKGQIAVQVCARKRKTFVLTDEGSVFAFGWMGFGSLGFSDRSISDKVLKPRALDGLRGHSVSQISTGLYHTVAVTNRGIVFGFGDNERAQLGHEWLRGCLQPTEIMVHWMVEAVTAQSG
;
A
#
# COMPACT_ATOMS: atom_id res chain seq x y z
N MET A 1 9.21 58.07 5.23
CA MET A 1 10.03 56.88 5.54
C MET A 1 9.05 55.76 5.82
N ALA A 2 8.98 54.77 4.93
CA ALA A 2 8.03 53.67 5.02
C ALA A 2 8.56 52.62 6.01
N ASP A 3 7.82 52.40 7.10
CA ASP A 3 8.02 51.24 7.97
C ASP A 3 7.71 49.97 7.17
N ARG A 4 8.77 49.26 6.76
CA ARG A 4 8.68 48.12 5.85
C ARG A 4 8.79 46.76 6.53
N ASN A 5 8.57 46.67 7.84
CA ASN A 5 8.59 45.42 8.60
C ASN A 5 7.48 45.35 9.65
N GLN A 6 6.22 45.51 9.24
CA GLN A 6 5.10 45.18 10.12
C GLN A 6 4.95 43.65 10.12
N ILE A 7 5.30 43.02 11.25
CA ILE A 7 5.12 41.58 11.47
C ILE A 7 3.63 41.36 11.65
N PHE A 8 2.96 40.80 10.64
CA PHE A 8 1.57 40.38 10.75
C PHE A 8 1.49 39.03 11.45
N TYR A 9 0.71 38.96 12.53
CA TYR A 9 0.42 37.69 13.19
C TYR A 9 -0.78 37.03 12.51
N ILE A 10 -0.76 35.69 12.38
CA ILE A 10 -1.88 34.93 11.77
C ILE A 10 -3.23 35.20 12.47
N GLN A 11 -3.18 35.64 13.72
CA GLN A 11 -4.31 36.00 14.56
C GLN A 11 -5.01 37.30 14.13
N GLU A 12 -4.31 38.14 13.36
CA GLU A 12 -4.82 39.40 12.81
C GLU A 12 -5.47 39.20 11.44
N LEU A 13 -5.37 38.00 10.86
CA LEU A 13 -6.02 37.69 9.59
C LEU A 13 -7.53 37.48 9.78
N PRO A 14 -8.35 37.93 8.83
CA PRO A 14 -9.75 37.53 8.75
C PRO A 14 -9.92 36.01 8.77
N LEU A 15 -10.93 35.51 9.50
CA LEU A 15 -11.17 34.08 9.68
C LEU A 15 -11.31 33.29 8.36
N HIS A 16 -11.82 33.91 7.28
CA HIS A 16 -11.91 33.23 5.98
C HIS A 16 -10.53 32.89 5.40
N LEU A 17 -9.53 33.77 5.56
CA LEU A 17 -8.15 33.49 5.16
C LEU A 17 -7.51 32.43 6.05
N ILE A 18 -7.81 32.48 7.36
CA ILE A 18 -7.38 31.44 8.31
C ILE A 18 -7.95 30.08 7.88
N MET A 19 -9.24 30.01 7.57
CA MET A 19 -9.89 28.79 7.11
C MET A 19 -9.35 28.32 5.76
N GLU A 20 -9.02 29.23 4.84
CA GLU A 20 -8.38 28.88 3.57
C GLU A 20 -7.00 28.26 3.80
N VAL A 21 -6.20 28.81 4.73
CA VAL A 21 -4.91 28.21 5.13
C VAL A 21 -5.11 26.83 5.76
N LEU A 22 -6.04 26.71 6.72
CA LEU A 22 -6.29 25.46 7.43
C LEU A 22 -6.87 24.36 6.52
N THR A 23 -7.66 24.74 5.52
CA THR A 23 -8.29 23.81 4.56
C THR A 23 -7.54 23.70 3.24
N SER A 24 -6.34 24.29 3.13
CA SER A 24 -5.46 24.20 1.95
C SER A 24 -4.94 22.79 1.65
N GLY A 25 -5.18 21.82 2.54
CA GLY A 25 -4.69 20.44 2.43
C GLY A 25 -3.22 20.24 2.78
N ARG A 26 -2.52 21.29 3.23
CA ARG A 26 -1.09 21.22 3.61
C ARG A 26 -0.86 20.79 5.05
N LEU A 27 -1.89 20.88 5.90
CA LEU A 27 -1.80 20.51 7.31
C LEU A 27 -2.34 19.10 7.51
N SER A 28 -1.57 18.31 8.24
CA SER A 28 -2.00 17.00 8.70
C SER A 28 -3.01 17.12 9.85
N ALA A 29 -3.70 16.02 10.15
CA ALA A 29 -4.54 15.94 11.34
C ALA A 29 -3.75 16.18 12.65
N ALA A 30 -2.47 15.83 12.68
CA ALA A 30 -1.58 16.08 13.80
C ALA A 30 -1.28 17.58 13.93
N ASP A 31 -1.02 18.27 12.81
CA ASP A 31 -0.79 19.72 12.81
C ASP A 31 -2.03 20.47 13.32
N LEU A 32 -3.22 20.08 12.88
CA LEU A 32 -4.48 20.67 13.37
C LEU A 32 -4.68 20.43 14.87
N ALA A 33 -4.32 19.24 15.38
CA ALA A 33 -4.37 18.95 16.81
C ALA A 33 -3.34 19.79 17.59
N SER A 34 -2.12 19.94 17.06
CA SER A 34 -1.09 20.77 17.66
C SER A 34 -1.49 22.25 17.68
N LEU A 35 -2.06 22.77 16.61
CA LEU A 35 -2.57 24.15 16.54
C LEU A 35 -3.68 24.39 17.57
N GLU A 36 -4.61 23.46 17.70
CA GLU A 36 -5.70 23.54 18.67
C GLU A 36 -5.19 23.61 20.12
N ILE A 37 -4.13 22.86 20.45
CA ILE A 37 -3.55 22.82 21.79
C ILE A 37 -2.66 24.04 22.07
N THR A 38 -1.89 24.47 21.07
CA THR A 38 -0.83 25.48 21.26
C THR A 38 -1.33 26.92 21.09
N CYS A 39 -2.49 27.13 20.46
CA CYS A 39 -3.01 28.46 20.20
C CYS A 39 -4.52 28.54 20.46
N HIS A 40 -4.89 29.39 21.42
CA HIS A 40 -6.27 29.57 21.88
C HIS A 40 -7.25 29.91 20.74
N MET A 41 -6.81 30.66 19.73
CA MET A 41 -7.64 31.00 18.56
C MET A 41 -8.18 29.76 17.84
N PHE A 42 -7.35 28.73 17.67
CA PHE A 42 -7.75 27.51 16.96
C PHE A 42 -8.53 26.54 17.85
N GLY A 43 -8.34 26.63 19.18
CA GLY A 43 -9.06 25.86 20.21
C GLY A 43 -10.40 26.45 20.62
N ALA A 44 -10.63 27.74 20.39
CA ALA A 44 -11.86 28.42 20.75
C ALA A 44 -12.96 28.28 19.69
N LYS A 45 -14.21 28.41 20.14
CA LYS A 45 -15.38 28.54 19.28
C LYS A 45 -15.44 30.00 18.77
N HIS A 46 -15.45 30.19 17.46
CA HIS A 46 -15.54 31.51 16.83
C HIS A 46 -16.96 31.75 16.29
N GLU A 47 -17.42 33.00 16.21
CA GLU A 47 -18.80 33.40 15.84
C GLU A 47 -19.33 32.83 14.50
N LEU A 48 -18.44 32.48 13.57
CA LEU A 48 -18.80 31.92 12.25
C LEU A 48 -18.60 30.40 12.16
N CYS A 49 -18.06 29.76 13.20
CA CYS A 49 -17.97 28.31 13.29
C CYS A 49 -19.36 27.75 13.61
N PRO A 50 -19.93 26.83 12.80
CA PRO A 50 -21.24 26.27 13.07
C PRO A 50 -21.34 25.72 14.49
N ASP A 51 -22.49 25.93 15.16
CA ASP A 51 -22.65 25.65 16.60
C ASP A 51 -22.32 24.24 17.03
N LYS A 52 -22.39 23.30 16.09
CA LYS A 52 -22.09 21.87 16.27
C LYS A 52 -20.61 21.54 16.45
N PHE A 53 -19.69 22.47 16.15
CA PHE A 53 -18.24 22.24 16.26
C PHE A 53 -17.65 23.01 17.45
N ARG A 54 -16.67 22.39 18.11
CA ARG A 54 -16.09 22.89 19.36
C ARG A 54 -14.94 23.87 19.12
N SER A 55 -14.28 23.77 17.97
CA SER A 55 -13.10 24.55 17.64
C SER A 55 -12.96 24.80 16.14
N VAL A 56 -12.20 25.83 15.76
CA VAL A 56 -11.87 26.13 14.36
C VAL A 56 -11.07 24.98 13.74
N ALA A 57 -10.16 24.36 14.50
CA ALA A 57 -9.39 23.20 14.03
C ALA A 57 -10.27 21.97 13.75
N GLU A 58 -11.31 21.74 14.57
CA GLU A 58 -12.29 20.68 14.32
C GLU A 58 -13.12 20.96 13.06
N TYR A 59 -13.55 22.21 12.85
CA TYR A 59 -14.27 22.58 11.64
C TYR A 59 -13.40 22.47 10.38
N ALA A 60 -12.13 22.86 10.44
CA ALA A 60 -11.19 22.66 9.34
C ALA A 60 -11.00 21.18 9.01
N ALA A 61 -10.85 20.32 10.02
CA ALA A 61 -10.75 18.87 9.82
C ALA A 61 -12.03 18.30 9.17
N TYR A 62 -13.21 18.78 9.57
CA TYR A 62 -14.47 18.43 8.93
C TYR A 62 -14.49 18.80 7.44
N CYS A 63 -14.11 20.05 7.10
CA CYS A 63 -14.04 20.51 5.72
C CYS A 63 -13.07 19.67 4.88
N LEU A 64 -11.87 19.38 5.41
CA LEU A 64 -10.88 18.54 4.74
C LEU A 64 -11.38 17.11 4.52
N CYS A 65 -12.07 16.51 5.50
CA CYS A 65 -12.71 15.21 5.32
C CYS A 65 -13.73 15.25 4.18
N HIS A 66 -14.57 16.28 4.13
CA HIS A 66 -15.58 16.42 3.08
C HIS A 66 -15.00 16.71 1.69
N ALA A 67 -13.80 17.28 1.61
CA ALA A 67 -13.07 17.45 0.35
C ALA A 67 -12.33 16.17 -0.10
N HIS A 68 -12.18 15.19 0.79
CA HIS A 68 -11.43 13.97 0.51
C HIS A 68 -12.25 13.01 -0.36
N GLN A 69 -11.67 12.55 -1.48
CA GLN A 69 -12.38 11.76 -2.49
C GLN A 69 -13.05 10.49 -1.91
N VAL A 70 -12.33 9.75 -1.05
CA VAL A 70 -12.87 8.53 -0.40
C VAL A 70 -14.07 8.87 0.47
N PHE A 71 -14.01 9.95 1.26
CA PHE A 71 -15.11 10.29 2.16
C PHE A 71 -16.32 10.81 1.39
N ASP A 72 -16.07 11.55 0.30
CA ASP A 72 -17.13 12.05 -0.56
C ASP A 72 -17.85 10.93 -1.33
N SER A 73 -17.18 9.85 -1.71
CA SER A 73 -17.83 8.73 -2.39
C SER A 73 -18.57 7.76 -1.44
N MET A 74 -18.37 7.88 -0.12
CA MET A 74 -19.04 7.04 0.88
C MET A 74 -20.53 7.37 1.01
N SER A 75 -21.34 6.33 1.26
CA SER A 75 -22.73 6.47 1.68
C SER A 75 -22.85 7.17 3.05
N LEU A 76 -24.03 7.75 3.33
CA LEU A 76 -24.27 8.41 4.62
C LEU A 76 -24.11 7.47 5.82
N SER A 77 -24.48 6.20 5.68
CA SER A 77 -24.27 5.14 6.68
C SER A 77 -22.78 4.93 6.95
N ALA A 78 -21.98 4.79 5.89
CA ALA A 78 -20.54 4.60 5.99
C ALA A 78 -19.83 5.81 6.62
N ARG A 79 -20.20 7.05 6.23
CA ARG A 79 -19.65 8.28 6.84
C ARG A 79 -19.94 8.36 8.34
N ARG A 80 -21.17 8.04 8.76
CA ARG A 80 -21.55 7.99 10.18
C ARG A 80 -20.83 6.87 10.93
N GLY A 81 -20.68 5.70 10.31
CA GLY A 81 -19.95 4.57 10.85
C GLY A 81 -18.50 4.94 11.15
N LEU A 82 -17.79 5.50 10.18
CA LEU A 82 -16.41 5.96 10.35
C LEU A 82 -16.29 7.01 11.46
N LEU A 83 -17.14 8.05 11.46
CA LEU A 83 -17.13 9.07 12.51
C LEU A 83 -17.36 8.48 13.91
N SER A 84 -18.29 7.52 14.03
CA SER A 84 -18.56 6.82 15.29
C SER A 84 -17.34 6.03 15.76
N ARG A 85 -16.65 5.33 14.86
CA ARG A 85 -15.41 4.61 15.18
C ARG A 85 -14.28 5.53 15.61
N CYS A 86 -14.23 6.74 15.04
CA CYS A 86 -13.31 7.79 15.44
C CYS A 86 -13.74 8.54 16.71
N GLY A 87 -14.77 8.08 17.43
CA GLY A 87 -15.24 8.70 18.67
C GLY A 87 -15.86 10.09 18.47
N GLY A 88 -16.41 10.36 17.29
CA GLY A 88 -16.96 11.68 16.94
C GLY A 88 -15.91 12.73 16.59
N ASN A 89 -14.62 12.37 16.47
CA ASN A 89 -13.53 13.32 16.26
C ASN A 89 -13.11 13.41 14.78
N TRP A 90 -13.34 14.56 14.16
CA TRP A 90 -13.02 14.81 12.75
C TRP A 90 -11.53 14.78 12.42
N LYS A 91 -10.64 15.11 13.36
CA LYS A 91 -9.18 14.97 13.15
C LYS A 91 -8.78 13.50 13.06
N LYS A 92 -9.41 12.61 13.83
CA LYS A 92 -9.18 11.17 13.72
C LYS A 92 -9.71 10.61 12.40
N VAL A 93 -10.86 11.09 11.93
CA VAL A 93 -11.39 10.75 10.59
C VAL A 93 -10.40 11.18 9.50
N LEU A 94 -9.94 12.43 9.55
CA LEU A 94 -8.95 12.97 8.60
C LEU A 94 -7.66 12.15 8.61
N ARG A 95 -7.15 11.83 9.80
CA ARG A 95 -5.97 10.96 9.97
C ARG A 95 -6.18 9.61 9.30
N PHE A 96 -7.32 8.95 9.52
CA PHE A 96 -7.64 7.67 8.88
C PHE A 96 -7.59 7.79 7.35
N LEU A 97 -8.25 8.80 6.78
CA LEU A 97 -8.30 9.02 5.34
C LEU A 97 -6.90 9.20 4.74
N HIS A 98 -6.07 10.07 5.35
CA HIS A 98 -4.68 10.26 4.95
C HIS A 98 -3.84 8.98 5.11
N SER A 99 -4.02 8.24 6.20
CA SER A 99 -3.28 7.01 6.45
C SER A 99 -3.61 5.91 5.45
N VAL A 100 -4.88 5.75 5.05
CA VAL A 100 -5.27 4.81 3.99
C VAL A 100 -4.59 5.17 2.67
N GLU A 101 -4.60 6.45 2.28
CA GLU A 101 -3.93 6.92 1.06
C GLU A 101 -2.41 6.65 1.10
N GLN A 102 -1.74 7.08 2.16
CA GLN A 102 -0.29 6.92 2.34
C GLN A 102 0.13 5.45 2.41
N SER A 103 -0.69 4.58 3.02
CA SER A 103 -0.37 3.17 3.16
C SER A 103 -0.25 2.42 1.83
N SER A 104 -0.92 2.93 0.79
CA SER A 104 -0.94 2.36 -0.56
C SER A 104 0.19 2.90 -1.46
N GLY A 105 0.98 3.85 -0.97
CA GLY A 105 2.00 4.54 -1.76
C GLY A 105 3.20 4.97 -0.92
N THR A 106 3.64 6.21 -1.14
CA THR A 106 4.76 6.82 -0.40
C THR A 106 4.25 7.34 0.95
N VAL A 107 4.93 6.97 2.03
CA VAL A 107 4.70 7.49 3.37
C VAL A 107 5.65 8.65 3.69
N GLU A 108 5.14 9.65 4.39
CA GLU A 108 5.94 10.75 4.93
C GLU A 108 6.49 10.35 6.30
N THR A 109 7.82 10.40 6.46
CA THR A 109 8.49 10.11 7.73
C THR A 109 9.38 11.30 8.11
N SER A 110 9.84 11.36 9.37
CA SER A 110 10.82 12.39 9.76
C SER A 110 12.17 12.27 9.05
N ALA A 111 12.48 11.13 8.43
CA ALA A 111 13.67 10.93 7.61
C ALA A 111 13.45 11.23 6.12
N GLY A 112 12.23 11.62 5.74
CA GLY A 112 11.82 11.90 4.37
C GLY A 112 10.77 10.93 3.84
N LYS A 113 10.51 11.03 2.53
CA LYS A 113 9.52 10.22 1.82
C LYS A 113 10.04 8.81 1.61
N MET A 114 9.28 7.81 2.03
CA MET A 114 9.67 6.41 1.94
C MET A 114 8.58 5.53 1.34
N GLN A 115 8.98 4.51 0.60
CA GLN A 115 8.08 3.42 0.20
C GLN A 115 8.86 2.11 0.18
N VAL A 116 8.28 1.04 0.70
CA VAL A 116 8.87 -0.30 0.62
C VAL A 116 7.92 -1.27 -0.10
N ASP A 117 8.47 -2.09 -0.98
CA ASP A 117 7.78 -3.29 -1.47
C ASP A 117 8.71 -4.50 -1.49
N THR A 118 8.16 -5.67 -1.21
CA THR A 118 8.91 -6.91 -0.99
C THR A 118 8.41 -8.02 -1.89
N GLY A 119 9.36 -8.68 -2.54
CA GLY A 119 9.07 -9.75 -3.49
C GLY A 119 9.42 -11.11 -2.98
N LYS A 120 9.69 -12.02 -3.92
CA LYS A 120 10.05 -13.40 -3.58
C LYS A 120 11.36 -13.48 -2.80
N TYR A 121 12.41 -12.82 -3.30
CA TYR A 121 13.76 -12.86 -2.75
C TYR A 121 14.45 -11.50 -2.83
N HIS A 122 13.68 -10.41 -2.82
CA HIS A 122 14.21 -9.07 -2.95
C HIS A 122 13.33 -8.05 -2.24
N THR A 123 13.89 -6.88 -2.00
CA THR A 123 13.19 -5.71 -1.47
C THR A 123 13.53 -4.49 -2.30
N LEU A 124 12.51 -3.70 -2.63
CA LEU A 124 12.64 -2.37 -3.21
C LEU A 124 12.32 -1.32 -2.15
N LEU A 125 13.13 -0.28 -2.10
CA LEU A 125 12.97 0.83 -1.17
C LEU A 125 13.13 2.15 -1.92
N ILE A 126 12.15 3.03 -1.79
CA ILE A 126 12.27 4.44 -2.19
C ILE A 126 12.62 5.24 -0.95
N HIS A 127 13.61 6.13 -1.08
CA HIS A 127 13.90 7.18 -0.09
C HIS A 127 14.20 8.49 -0.83
N ASN A 128 13.40 9.53 -0.56
CA ASN A 128 13.53 10.86 -1.16
C ASN A 128 13.79 10.82 -2.68
N SER A 129 12.91 10.12 -3.42
CA SER A 129 12.98 9.94 -4.88
C SER A 129 14.07 8.99 -5.41
N SER A 130 15.00 8.54 -4.56
CA SER A 130 16.01 7.56 -4.95
C SER A 130 15.50 6.14 -4.71
N LEU A 131 15.68 5.28 -5.71
CA LEU A 131 15.34 3.86 -5.65
C LEU A 131 16.56 3.04 -5.19
N TYR A 132 16.34 2.17 -4.22
CA TYR A 132 17.29 1.20 -3.71
C TYR A 132 16.71 -0.20 -3.84
N SER A 133 17.58 -1.19 -4.02
CA SER A 133 17.16 -2.58 -4.03
C SER A 133 18.20 -3.48 -3.36
N CYS A 134 17.74 -4.59 -2.80
CA CYS A 134 18.59 -5.66 -2.25
C CYS A 134 17.97 -7.03 -2.52
N GLY A 135 18.77 -8.09 -2.41
CA GLY A 135 18.33 -9.46 -2.58
C GLY A 135 18.87 -10.14 -3.83
N SER A 136 18.13 -11.11 -4.35
CA SER A 136 18.50 -11.88 -5.54
C SER A 136 18.16 -11.15 -6.84
N ASN A 137 19.11 -11.12 -7.79
CA ASN A 137 18.95 -10.52 -9.13
C ASN A 137 19.00 -11.56 -10.27
N LEU A 138 18.75 -12.84 -10.01
CA LEU A 138 18.89 -13.90 -11.01
C LEU A 138 18.07 -13.68 -12.28
N CYS A 139 16.95 -12.95 -12.16
CA CYS A 139 16.08 -12.58 -13.28
C CYS A 139 16.15 -11.09 -13.63
N GLY A 140 17.11 -10.31 -13.13
CA GLY A 140 17.23 -8.87 -13.43
C GLY A 140 16.28 -7.96 -12.64
N VAL A 141 15.53 -8.49 -11.68
CA VAL A 141 14.47 -7.78 -10.93
C VAL A 141 14.96 -6.60 -10.09
N LEU A 142 16.25 -6.56 -9.74
CA LEU A 142 16.85 -5.45 -8.99
C LEU A 142 17.23 -4.25 -9.89
N GLY A 143 17.27 -4.43 -11.20
CA GLY A 143 17.53 -3.33 -12.14
C GLY A 143 18.98 -2.85 -12.24
N HIS A 144 19.94 -3.60 -11.70
CA HIS A 144 21.35 -3.18 -11.69
C HIS A 144 22.18 -3.59 -12.92
N GLY A 145 21.58 -4.25 -13.92
CA GLY A 145 22.29 -4.84 -15.05
C GLY A 145 22.56 -6.34 -14.86
N HIS A 146 23.14 -6.96 -15.88
CA HIS A 146 23.30 -8.41 -15.97
C HIS A 146 24.49 -8.99 -15.18
N HIS A 147 25.47 -8.16 -14.82
CA HIS A 147 26.65 -8.61 -14.07
C HIS A 147 26.38 -8.84 -12.59
N MET A 148 25.37 -8.17 -12.03
CA MET A 148 25.04 -8.29 -10.61
C MET A 148 24.00 -9.39 -10.43
N THR A 149 24.33 -10.46 -9.72
CA THR A 149 23.42 -11.60 -9.50
C THR A 149 22.73 -11.55 -8.13
N GLN A 150 23.28 -10.77 -7.20
CA GLN A 150 22.73 -10.53 -5.86
C GLN A 150 23.25 -9.19 -5.32
N CYS A 151 22.44 -8.49 -4.53
CA CYS A 151 22.82 -7.30 -3.76
C CYS A 151 22.70 -7.61 -2.27
N ALA A 152 23.84 -7.66 -1.57
CA ALA A 152 23.87 -8.05 -0.17
C ALA A 152 23.38 -6.94 0.79
N THR A 153 23.56 -5.70 0.37
CA THR A 153 23.05 -4.48 1.01
C THR A 153 22.15 -3.70 0.05
N PHE A 154 21.36 -2.78 0.58
CA PHE A 154 20.58 -1.86 -0.23
C PHE A 154 21.49 -1.00 -1.12
N SER A 155 21.40 -1.24 -2.42
CA SER A 155 22.20 -0.57 -3.44
C SER A 155 21.31 0.37 -4.26
N ARG A 156 21.80 1.58 -4.54
CA ARG A 156 21.05 2.56 -5.34
C ARG A 156 20.93 2.08 -6.79
N VAL A 157 19.70 2.01 -7.29
CA VAL A 157 19.41 1.61 -8.67
C VAL A 157 19.66 2.79 -9.59
N ASN A 158 20.43 2.58 -10.67
CA ASN A 158 20.61 3.59 -11.69
C ASN A 158 19.34 3.67 -12.55
N PHE A 159 18.50 4.68 -12.32
CA PHE A 159 17.22 4.86 -12.96
C PHE A 159 17.35 5.78 -14.18
N PRO A 160 16.80 5.41 -15.36
CA PRO A 160 17.02 6.16 -16.60
C PRO A 160 16.23 7.48 -16.71
N SER A 161 15.23 7.72 -15.85
CA SER A 161 14.44 8.96 -15.84
C SER A 161 14.94 9.91 -14.76
N LEU A 162 14.94 11.20 -15.08
CA LEU A 162 15.16 12.28 -14.10
C LEU A 162 13.93 12.52 -13.22
N SER A 163 12.74 12.06 -13.64
CA SER A 163 11.54 12.16 -12.81
C SER A 163 11.65 11.19 -11.61
N PRO A 164 11.42 11.66 -10.38
CA PRO A 164 11.37 10.83 -9.18
C PRO A 164 10.51 9.57 -9.34
N VAL A 165 10.96 8.43 -8.81
CA VAL A 165 10.12 7.24 -8.66
C VAL A 165 9.20 7.44 -7.44
N VAL A 166 7.90 7.25 -7.63
CA VAL A 166 6.86 7.50 -6.60
C VAL A 166 6.00 6.27 -6.27
N HIS A 167 6.10 5.21 -7.09
CA HIS A 167 5.44 3.94 -6.82
C HIS A 167 6.31 2.77 -7.30
N VAL A 168 6.43 1.72 -6.48
CA VAL A 168 7.09 0.45 -6.81
C VAL A 168 6.12 -0.71 -6.63
N SER A 169 6.28 -1.76 -7.44
CA SER A 169 5.69 -3.07 -7.17
C SER A 169 6.67 -4.17 -7.55
N ALA A 170 6.84 -5.15 -6.67
CA ALA A 170 7.86 -6.17 -6.73
C ALA A 170 7.34 -7.46 -6.09
N SER A 171 6.45 -8.20 -6.75
CA SER A 171 5.84 -9.38 -6.12
C SER A 171 6.67 -10.66 -6.32
N HIS A 172 7.05 -10.98 -7.55
CA HIS A 172 7.68 -12.26 -7.88
C HIS A 172 9.02 -12.10 -8.58
N ASN A 173 9.04 -12.20 -9.91
CA ASN A 173 10.27 -12.27 -10.71
C ASN A 173 10.52 -11.00 -11.55
N HIS A 174 9.62 -10.01 -11.48
CA HIS A 174 9.77 -8.73 -12.13
C HIS A 174 9.29 -7.61 -11.20
N ALA A 175 9.78 -6.41 -11.50
CA ALA A 175 9.50 -5.19 -10.79
C ALA A 175 8.94 -4.15 -11.76
N ALA A 176 7.99 -3.36 -11.27
CA ALA A 176 7.39 -2.26 -11.99
C ALA A 176 7.50 -0.97 -11.17
N PHE A 177 7.64 0.15 -11.87
CA PHE A 177 7.90 1.46 -11.28
C PHE A 177 7.02 2.51 -11.96
N VAL A 178 6.53 3.48 -11.18
CA VAL A 178 5.88 4.69 -11.71
C VAL A 178 6.66 5.90 -11.22
N THR A 179 6.92 6.81 -12.14
CA THR A 179 7.56 8.09 -11.84
C THR A 179 6.54 9.20 -11.57
N GLN A 180 6.97 10.31 -10.97
CA GLN A 180 6.14 11.48 -10.71
C GLN A 180 5.57 12.13 -11.99
N SER A 181 6.23 11.98 -13.14
CA SER A 181 5.69 12.38 -14.45
C SER A 181 4.58 11.45 -14.95
N GLY A 182 4.46 10.25 -14.34
CA GLY A 182 3.50 9.22 -14.72
C GLY A 182 4.05 8.20 -15.73
N GLU A 183 5.35 8.23 -16.04
CA GLU A 183 5.98 7.22 -16.87
C GLU A 183 6.13 5.89 -16.10
N VAL A 184 5.94 4.77 -16.82
CA VAL A 184 6.04 3.41 -16.28
C VAL A 184 7.32 2.73 -16.77
N PHE A 185 8.05 2.13 -15.84
CA PHE A 185 9.23 1.33 -16.11
C PHE A 185 9.09 -0.07 -15.54
N THR A 186 9.78 -1.03 -16.14
CA THR A 186 9.80 -2.43 -15.69
C THR A 186 11.21 -3.02 -15.85
N CYS A 187 11.55 -3.98 -14.98
CA CYS A 187 12.71 -4.83 -15.12
C CYS A 187 12.46 -6.20 -14.48
N GLY A 188 13.20 -7.22 -14.90
CA GLY A 188 13.04 -8.58 -14.41
C GLY A 188 12.81 -9.59 -15.52
N ASP A 189 12.15 -10.69 -15.15
CA ASP A 189 11.67 -11.70 -16.08
C ASP A 189 10.67 -11.09 -17.08
N ASN A 190 10.81 -11.46 -18.36
CA ASN A 190 9.92 -11.09 -19.46
C ASN A 190 9.55 -12.32 -20.31
N SER A 191 9.77 -13.55 -19.80
CA SER A 191 9.49 -14.80 -20.51
C SER A 191 8.02 -14.98 -20.90
N SER A 192 7.09 -14.31 -20.20
CA SER A 192 5.68 -14.23 -20.53
C SER A 192 5.22 -12.80 -20.79
N TYR A 193 6.12 -11.94 -21.31
CA TYR A 193 5.84 -10.54 -21.67
C TYR A 193 5.35 -9.65 -20.52
N CYS A 194 5.58 -10.04 -19.26
CA CYS A 194 5.11 -9.30 -18.09
C CYS A 194 5.79 -7.94 -17.89
N CYS A 195 6.94 -7.68 -18.52
CA CYS A 195 7.50 -6.34 -18.56
C CYS A 195 6.83 -5.45 -19.63
N GLY A 196 5.99 -6.00 -20.51
CA GLY A 196 5.17 -5.20 -21.44
C GLY A 196 5.94 -4.47 -22.55
N HIS A 197 7.17 -4.88 -22.84
CA HIS A 197 8.02 -4.25 -23.87
C HIS A 197 7.90 -4.92 -25.25
N GLY A 198 6.97 -5.85 -25.45
CA GLY A 198 6.95 -6.70 -26.62
C GLY A 198 7.99 -7.83 -26.55
N ASP A 199 8.32 -8.38 -27.72
CA ASP A 199 9.30 -9.47 -27.85
C ASP A 199 10.73 -8.91 -27.95
N ILE A 200 11.26 -8.47 -26.80
CA ILE A 200 12.63 -7.93 -26.67
C ILE A 200 13.57 -8.91 -25.95
N GLY A 201 13.17 -10.18 -25.84
CA GLY A 201 13.89 -11.21 -25.10
C GLY A 201 13.32 -11.49 -23.70
N ARG A 202 13.93 -12.48 -23.05
CA ARG A 202 13.40 -13.11 -21.82
C ARG A 202 13.66 -12.31 -20.54
N THR A 203 14.58 -11.35 -20.54
CA THR A 203 14.99 -10.66 -19.32
C THR A 203 15.35 -9.21 -19.58
N VAL A 204 14.85 -8.32 -18.73
CA VAL A 204 15.10 -6.89 -18.76
C VAL A 204 15.94 -6.53 -17.54
N PHE A 205 17.25 -6.34 -17.72
CA PHE A 205 18.19 -6.22 -16.61
C PHE A 205 18.28 -4.83 -15.96
N ARG A 206 17.69 -3.81 -16.59
CA ARG A 206 17.65 -2.43 -16.10
C ARG A 206 16.24 -1.86 -16.27
N PRO A 207 15.77 -0.99 -15.37
CA PRO A 207 14.46 -0.35 -15.52
C PRO A 207 14.36 0.26 -16.91
N SER A 208 13.41 -0.21 -17.70
CA SER A 208 13.21 0.22 -19.08
C SER A 208 11.80 0.78 -19.20
N ARG A 209 11.63 1.86 -19.97
CA ARG A 209 10.32 2.51 -20.11
C ARG A 209 9.40 1.64 -20.97
N ILE A 210 8.13 1.54 -20.59
CA ILE A 210 7.12 0.90 -21.44
C ILE A 210 6.68 1.91 -22.51
N GLU A 211 7.26 1.82 -23.71
CA GLU A 211 6.97 2.78 -24.79
C GLU A 211 5.51 2.77 -25.26
N ALA A 212 4.80 1.63 -25.13
CA ALA A 212 3.37 1.54 -25.44
C ALA A 212 2.48 2.45 -24.55
N LEU A 213 3.00 2.91 -23.40
CA LEU A 213 2.33 3.83 -22.48
C LEU A 213 2.85 5.27 -22.57
N ARG A 214 3.65 5.60 -23.58
CA ARG A 214 4.20 6.95 -23.75
C ARG A 214 3.06 7.99 -23.83
N GLY A 215 3.14 9.02 -22.98
CA GLY A 215 2.14 10.08 -22.91
C GLY A 215 0.89 9.74 -22.11
N ILE A 216 0.79 8.53 -21.52
CA ILE A 216 -0.31 8.12 -20.66
C ILE A 216 0.14 8.24 -19.19
N PRO A 217 -0.33 9.26 -18.45
CA PRO A 217 0.13 9.48 -17.08
C PRO A 217 -0.42 8.42 -16.13
N CYS A 218 0.48 7.60 -15.60
CA CYS A 218 0.17 6.54 -14.65
C CYS A 218 0.35 6.97 -13.19
N LYS A 219 -0.25 6.22 -12.27
CA LYS A 219 -0.13 6.46 -10.82
C LYS A 219 0.22 5.22 -9.99
N GLN A 220 -0.16 4.03 -10.45
CA GLN A 220 0.05 2.79 -9.70
C GLN A 220 0.36 1.64 -10.65
N VAL A 221 1.17 0.71 -10.18
CA VAL A 221 1.47 -0.58 -10.82
C VAL A 221 1.29 -1.70 -9.80
N ALA A 222 0.87 -2.87 -10.27
CA ALA A 222 0.83 -4.10 -9.49
C ALA A 222 1.37 -5.26 -10.33
N THR A 223 2.39 -5.93 -9.84
CA THR A 223 2.99 -7.10 -10.51
C THR A 223 2.38 -8.40 -9.97
N GLY A 224 1.89 -9.27 -10.85
CA GLY A 224 1.54 -10.66 -10.52
C GLY A 224 2.74 -11.61 -10.66
N LEU A 225 2.49 -12.91 -10.84
CA LEU A 225 3.58 -13.87 -11.07
C LEU A 225 4.27 -13.62 -12.41
N SER A 226 3.47 -13.51 -13.47
CA SER A 226 3.92 -13.40 -14.86
C SER A 226 3.04 -12.42 -15.66
N PHE A 227 2.51 -11.38 -15.02
CA PHE A 227 1.75 -10.31 -15.66
C PHE A 227 1.86 -9.01 -14.86
N THR A 228 1.58 -7.88 -15.50
CA THR A 228 1.57 -6.55 -14.87
C THR A 228 0.23 -5.86 -15.08
N VAL A 229 -0.23 -5.17 -14.04
CA VAL A 229 -1.41 -4.30 -14.05
C VAL A 229 -0.94 -2.86 -13.85
N ILE A 230 -1.39 -1.95 -14.70
CA ILE A 230 -1.05 -0.53 -14.67
C ILE A 230 -2.33 0.29 -14.52
N LEU A 231 -2.34 1.20 -13.56
CA LEU A 231 -3.45 2.12 -13.31
C LEU A 231 -3.06 3.55 -13.66
N THR A 232 -3.83 4.14 -14.56
CA THR A 232 -3.66 5.53 -14.99
C THR A 232 -4.23 6.53 -13.98
N ARG A 233 -3.83 7.80 -14.06
CA ARG A 233 -4.41 8.89 -13.24
C ARG A 233 -5.89 9.12 -13.54
N GLN A 234 -6.34 8.78 -14.75
CA GLN A 234 -7.73 8.88 -15.16
C GLN A 234 -8.61 7.73 -14.64
N GLY A 235 -8.00 6.67 -14.12
CA GLY A 235 -8.72 5.49 -13.63
C GLY A 235 -8.88 4.37 -14.66
N HIS A 236 -8.24 4.48 -15.84
CA HIS A 236 -8.12 3.38 -16.80
C HIS A 236 -7.09 2.36 -16.34
N VAL A 237 -7.38 1.08 -16.57
CA VAL A 237 -6.51 -0.05 -16.22
C VAL A 237 -5.97 -0.69 -17.51
N TYR A 238 -4.66 -0.88 -17.55
CA TYR A 238 -3.97 -1.60 -18.61
C TYR A 238 -3.31 -2.86 -18.04
N THR A 239 -3.27 -3.92 -18.83
CA THR A 239 -2.68 -5.21 -18.44
C THR A 239 -1.81 -5.79 -19.55
N CYS A 240 -0.70 -6.43 -19.17
CA CYS A 240 0.16 -7.19 -20.07
C CYS A 240 0.72 -8.45 -19.42
N GLY A 241 1.15 -9.38 -20.26
CA GLY A 241 1.82 -10.60 -19.88
C GLY A 241 0.95 -11.86 -20.04
N ASN A 242 1.16 -12.84 -19.15
CA ASN A 242 0.43 -14.11 -19.15
C ASN A 242 -1.06 -13.92 -18.85
N ASN A 243 -1.93 -14.61 -19.60
CA ASN A 243 -3.39 -14.58 -19.45
C ASN A 243 -4.06 -15.96 -19.39
N THR A 244 -3.35 -17.04 -19.05
CA THR A 244 -3.88 -18.41 -19.11
C THR A 244 -5.19 -18.64 -18.35
N HIS A 245 -5.51 -17.83 -17.35
CA HIS A 245 -6.72 -17.93 -16.54
C HIS A 245 -7.59 -16.66 -16.62
N GLY A 246 -7.34 -15.77 -17.60
CA GLY A 246 -8.09 -14.52 -17.74
C GLY A 246 -7.64 -13.39 -16.80
N GLN A 247 -6.46 -13.50 -16.18
CA GLN A 247 -5.95 -12.51 -15.21
C GLN A 247 -5.70 -11.11 -15.78
N LEU A 248 -5.72 -10.96 -17.12
CA LEU A 248 -5.65 -9.67 -17.80
C LEU A 248 -7.02 -9.01 -17.98
N GLY A 249 -8.13 -9.75 -17.87
CA GLY A 249 -9.49 -9.20 -17.85
C GLY A 249 -10.08 -8.84 -19.22
N HIS A 250 -9.53 -9.34 -20.32
CA HIS A 250 -9.98 -9.00 -21.69
C HIS A 250 -11.09 -9.90 -22.24
N GLY A 251 -11.59 -10.86 -21.46
CA GLY A 251 -12.62 -11.81 -21.92
C GLY A 251 -12.09 -13.00 -22.72
N ASP A 252 -10.76 -13.16 -22.76
CA ASP A 252 -10.06 -14.28 -23.39
C ASP A 252 -8.93 -14.79 -22.48
N THR A 253 -8.20 -15.81 -22.96
CA THR A 253 -7.02 -16.38 -22.30
C THR A 253 -5.71 -16.13 -23.07
N LEU A 254 -5.72 -15.15 -23.98
CA LEU A 254 -4.57 -14.80 -24.81
C LEU A 254 -3.66 -13.86 -24.05
N GLU A 255 -2.35 -14.09 -24.11
CA GLU A 255 -1.35 -13.19 -23.54
C GLU A 255 -1.31 -11.83 -24.26
N ARG A 256 -0.66 -10.85 -23.63
CA ARG A 256 -0.51 -9.49 -24.18
C ARG A 256 0.94 -9.06 -24.10
N LEU A 257 1.56 -8.90 -25.26
CA LEU A 257 2.98 -8.53 -25.39
C LEU A 257 3.28 -7.10 -24.88
N THR A 258 2.29 -6.22 -25.01
CA THR A 258 2.33 -4.83 -24.55
C THR A 258 1.05 -4.52 -23.78
N PRO A 259 1.03 -3.51 -22.89
CA PRO A 259 -0.16 -3.15 -22.13
C PRO A 259 -1.37 -2.87 -23.03
N ALA A 260 -2.49 -3.53 -22.74
CA ALA A 260 -3.77 -3.31 -23.38
C ALA A 260 -4.79 -2.82 -22.35
N ILE A 261 -5.65 -1.88 -22.74
CA ILE A 261 -6.69 -1.34 -21.86
C ILE A 261 -7.80 -2.35 -21.63
N ILE A 262 -8.30 -2.44 -20.39
CA ILE A 262 -9.49 -3.21 -20.05
C ILE A 262 -10.74 -2.36 -20.33
N GLN A 263 -11.36 -2.55 -21.49
CA GLN A 263 -12.49 -1.73 -21.95
C GLN A 263 -13.67 -1.75 -20.96
N LEU A 264 -14.01 -2.92 -20.40
CA LEU A 264 -15.13 -3.06 -19.46
C LEU A 264 -14.98 -2.15 -18.24
N LEU A 265 -13.76 -1.96 -17.71
CA LEU A 265 -13.52 -1.06 -16.59
C LEU A 265 -13.50 0.40 -17.05
N ALA A 266 -12.89 0.69 -18.20
CA ALA A 266 -12.79 2.05 -18.73
C ALA A 266 -14.16 2.70 -18.99
N GLU A 267 -15.13 1.92 -19.46
CA GLU A 267 -16.47 2.42 -19.81
C GLU A 267 -17.39 2.58 -18.59
N ASN A 268 -17.22 1.74 -17.57
CA ASN A 268 -18.24 1.57 -16.52
C ASN A 268 -17.77 2.05 -15.14
N SER A 269 -16.51 2.43 -14.97
CA SER A 269 -15.94 2.59 -13.64
C SER A 269 -14.71 3.49 -13.60
N LYS A 270 -14.55 4.24 -12.50
CA LYS A 270 -13.32 4.97 -12.20
C LYS A 270 -12.49 4.17 -11.20
N VAL A 271 -11.50 3.43 -11.67
CA VAL A 271 -10.63 2.62 -10.79
C VAL A 271 -9.70 3.54 -9.99
N VAL A 272 -9.63 3.31 -8.68
CA VAL A 272 -8.78 4.07 -7.76
C VAL A 272 -7.59 3.28 -7.24
N GLN A 273 -7.70 1.94 -7.16
CA GLN A 273 -6.64 1.04 -6.74
C GLN A 273 -6.64 -0.25 -7.56
N VAL A 274 -5.47 -0.80 -7.86
CA VAL A 274 -5.29 -2.16 -8.40
C VAL A 274 -4.40 -3.00 -7.50
N ALA A 275 -4.63 -4.31 -7.48
CA ALA A 275 -3.75 -5.28 -6.82
C ALA A 275 -3.67 -6.57 -7.63
N ALA A 276 -2.53 -7.25 -7.58
CA ALA A 276 -2.29 -8.49 -8.33
C ALA A 276 -1.81 -9.60 -7.39
N GLY A 277 -2.47 -10.75 -7.48
CA GLY A 277 -1.98 -12.02 -6.94
C GLY A 277 -1.20 -12.80 -8.00
N PRO A 278 -0.92 -14.10 -7.79
CA PRO A 278 -0.14 -14.89 -8.75
C PRO A 278 -0.78 -14.95 -10.14
N SER A 279 -2.09 -15.16 -10.20
CA SER A 279 -2.86 -15.36 -11.43
C SER A 279 -4.25 -14.71 -11.37
N TYR A 280 -4.41 -13.64 -10.59
CA TYR A 280 -5.68 -12.92 -10.48
C TYR A 280 -5.45 -11.45 -10.13
N THR A 281 -6.43 -10.61 -10.43
CA THR A 281 -6.37 -9.16 -10.32
C THR A 281 -7.58 -8.64 -9.56
N PHE A 282 -7.36 -7.61 -8.75
CA PHE A 282 -8.41 -6.77 -8.20
C PHE A 282 -8.35 -5.35 -8.78
N ALA A 283 -9.51 -4.75 -8.95
CA ALA A 283 -9.70 -3.34 -9.21
C ALA A 283 -10.74 -2.77 -8.23
N VAL A 284 -10.36 -1.77 -7.45
CA VAL A 284 -11.26 -1.03 -6.55
C VAL A 284 -11.65 0.26 -7.26
N THR A 285 -12.94 0.55 -7.29
CA THR A 285 -13.51 1.73 -7.95
C THR A 285 -13.81 2.84 -6.95
N ALA A 286 -13.95 4.08 -7.44
CA ALA A 286 -14.13 5.25 -6.58
C ALA A 286 -15.39 5.17 -5.70
N ASP A 287 -16.43 4.44 -6.12
CA ASP A 287 -17.66 4.17 -5.37
C ASP A 287 -17.51 3.05 -4.33
N GLY A 288 -16.31 2.48 -4.19
CA GLY A 288 -16.00 1.41 -3.24
C GLY A 288 -16.36 0.00 -3.73
N SER A 289 -16.79 -0.15 -4.99
CA SER A 289 -17.00 -1.48 -5.58
C SER A 289 -15.65 -2.17 -5.83
N VAL A 290 -15.62 -3.50 -5.69
CA VAL A 290 -14.44 -4.33 -5.96
C VAL A 290 -14.75 -5.28 -7.10
N TYR A 291 -13.93 -5.23 -8.14
CA TYR A 291 -13.94 -6.18 -9.24
C TYR A 291 -12.76 -7.14 -9.11
N SER A 292 -13.00 -8.42 -9.39
CA SER A 292 -11.96 -9.43 -9.47
C SER A 292 -12.05 -10.22 -10.77
N PHE A 293 -10.90 -10.67 -11.26
CA PHE A 293 -10.77 -11.47 -12.48
C PHE A 293 -9.46 -12.29 -12.49
N GLY A 294 -9.42 -13.33 -13.30
CA GLY A 294 -8.34 -14.33 -13.32
C GLY A 294 -8.75 -15.67 -12.71
N SER A 295 -7.77 -16.35 -12.10
CA SER A 295 -7.94 -17.71 -11.59
C SER A 295 -8.79 -17.78 -10.32
N TYR A 296 -9.71 -18.74 -10.25
CA TYR A 296 -10.49 -19.04 -9.03
C TYR A 296 -9.71 -19.78 -7.95
N THR A 297 -8.46 -20.18 -8.24
CA THR A 297 -7.62 -20.98 -7.33
C THR A 297 -7.58 -20.38 -5.92
N ASN A 298 -7.67 -21.24 -4.91
CA ASN A 298 -7.73 -20.88 -3.49
C ASN A 298 -8.92 -19.97 -3.12
N PHE A 299 -9.94 -19.83 -3.98
CA PHE A 299 -11.07 -18.90 -3.83
C PHE A 299 -10.68 -17.42 -3.75
N CYS A 300 -9.51 -17.03 -4.23
CA CYS A 300 -9.01 -15.66 -4.10
C CYS A 300 -9.88 -14.62 -4.83
N LEU A 301 -10.71 -15.00 -5.80
CA LEU A 301 -11.63 -14.05 -6.46
C LEU A 301 -12.78 -13.56 -5.56
N GLY A 302 -13.14 -14.32 -4.51
CA GLY A 302 -14.14 -13.90 -3.51
C GLY A 302 -15.61 -13.99 -3.96
N HIS A 303 -15.91 -14.63 -5.10
CA HIS A 303 -17.27 -14.74 -5.63
C HIS A 303 -18.13 -15.83 -4.97
N GLY A 304 -17.53 -16.72 -4.18
CA GLY A 304 -18.25 -17.88 -3.62
C GLY A 304 -18.32 -19.09 -4.56
N ASP A 305 -17.79 -18.97 -5.78
CA ASP A 305 -17.79 -20.03 -6.80
C ASP A 305 -16.37 -20.49 -7.18
N GLN A 306 -16.29 -21.60 -7.92
CA GLN A 306 -15.05 -22.21 -8.40
C GLN A 306 -14.93 -22.06 -9.92
N SER A 307 -15.01 -20.83 -10.41
CA SER A 307 -14.88 -20.54 -11.84
C SER A 307 -13.97 -19.35 -12.10
N ASP A 308 -13.06 -19.51 -13.05
CA ASP A 308 -12.22 -18.42 -13.52
C ASP A 308 -13.11 -17.30 -14.08
N LYS A 309 -12.67 -16.06 -13.91
CA LYS A 309 -13.39 -14.90 -14.43
C LYS A 309 -12.51 -14.23 -15.47
N LEU A 310 -12.87 -14.39 -16.74
CA LEU A 310 -12.10 -13.83 -17.86
C LEU A 310 -12.31 -12.32 -18.04
N VAL A 311 -13.37 -11.77 -17.43
CA VAL A 311 -13.69 -10.34 -17.40
C VAL A 311 -13.84 -9.85 -15.96
N PRO A 312 -13.55 -8.57 -15.69
CA PRO A 312 -13.77 -7.95 -14.40
C PRO A 312 -15.20 -8.19 -13.90
N SER A 313 -15.33 -8.87 -12.77
CA SER A 313 -16.61 -9.23 -12.17
C SER A 313 -16.72 -8.64 -10.78
N ALA A 314 -17.82 -7.95 -10.47
CA ALA A 314 -18.01 -7.34 -9.15
C ALA A 314 -18.21 -8.39 -8.05
N ILE A 315 -17.52 -8.23 -6.91
CA ILE A 315 -17.69 -9.07 -5.72
C ILE A 315 -19.00 -8.69 -5.03
N GLN A 316 -20.08 -9.39 -5.38
CA GLN A 316 -21.44 -9.06 -4.96
C GLN A 316 -21.66 -9.07 -3.44
N SER A 317 -20.87 -9.82 -2.67
CA SER A 317 -21.01 -9.89 -1.22
C SER A 317 -20.69 -8.55 -0.53
N PHE A 318 -19.81 -7.72 -1.07
CA PHE A 318 -19.60 -6.35 -0.57
C PHE A 318 -20.81 -5.46 -0.90
N LYS A 319 -21.22 -5.44 -2.18
CA LYS A 319 -22.33 -4.63 -2.68
C LYS A 319 -23.65 -4.92 -1.94
N ARG A 320 -23.99 -6.20 -1.75
CA ARG A 320 -25.22 -6.60 -1.03
C ARG A 320 -25.25 -6.18 0.44
N ARG A 321 -24.08 -5.95 1.04
CA ARG A 321 -23.92 -5.54 2.45
C ARG A 321 -23.65 -4.03 2.60
N ASP A 322 -23.72 -3.25 1.51
CA ASP A 322 -23.38 -1.82 1.49
C ASP A 322 -21.97 -1.54 2.05
N ILE A 323 -21.01 -2.41 1.75
CA ILE A 323 -19.61 -2.26 2.18
C ILE A 323 -18.85 -1.50 1.11
N HIS A 324 -18.41 -0.30 1.47
CA HIS A 324 -17.55 0.55 0.63
C HIS A 324 -16.09 0.20 0.88
N VAL A 325 -15.43 -0.48 -0.07
CA VAL A 325 -14.04 -0.91 0.07
C VAL A 325 -13.07 0.21 -0.34
N VAL A 326 -12.04 0.46 0.48
CA VAL A 326 -11.05 1.52 0.22
C VAL A 326 -9.66 0.96 -0.10
N CYS A 327 -9.38 -0.28 0.30
CA CYS A 327 -8.10 -0.91 0.05
C CYS A 327 -8.27 -2.43 -0.11
N VAL A 328 -7.51 -3.03 -1.02
CA VAL A 328 -7.36 -4.49 -1.17
C VAL A 328 -5.89 -4.90 -1.19
N SER A 329 -5.62 -6.11 -0.71
CA SER A 329 -4.33 -6.78 -0.89
C SER A 329 -4.55 -8.17 -1.44
N ALA A 330 -3.85 -8.50 -2.53
CA ALA A 330 -3.89 -9.80 -3.18
C ALA A 330 -2.71 -10.66 -2.72
N GLY A 331 -2.93 -11.76 -2.01
CA GLY A 331 -1.90 -12.73 -1.65
C GLY A 331 -1.91 -13.97 -2.54
N ASP A 332 -0.97 -14.88 -2.29
CA ASP A 332 -0.81 -16.08 -3.12
C ASP A 332 -1.96 -17.07 -2.92
N GLU A 333 -2.41 -17.23 -1.67
CA GLU A 333 -3.44 -18.19 -1.29
C GLU A 333 -4.69 -17.53 -0.68
N HIS A 334 -4.67 -16.22 -0.44
CA HIS A 334 -5.78 -15.50 0.17
C HIS A 334 -5.75 -14.01 -0.21
N ALA A 335 -6.82 -13.30 0.09
CA ALA A 335 -6.95 -11.88 -0.17
C ALA A 335 -7.55 -11.15 1.04
N LEU A 336 -7.31 -9.84 1.08
CA LEU A 336 -7.74 -8.96 2.16
C LEU A 336 -8.38 -7.70 1.58
N ALA A 337 -9.30 -7.11 2.34
CA ALA A 337 -9.85 -5.80 2.08
C ALA A 337 -10.00 -5.00 3.36
N ILE A 338 -9.92 -3.68 3.23
CA ILE A 338 -10.32 -2.72 4.26
C ILE A 338 -11.51 -1.92 3.73
N ASP A 339 -12.55 -1.82 4.53
CA ASP A 339 -13.66 -0.92 4.21
C ASP A 339 -13.41 0.53 4.66
N SER A 340 -14.29 1.42 4.24
CA SER A 340 -14.22 2.84 4.55
C SER A 340 -14.42 3.17 6.04
N SER A 341 -14.77 2.19 6.86
CA SER A 341 -14.82 2.31 8.32
C SER A 341 -13.56 1.72 8.97
N GLY A 342 -12.61 1.17 8.22
CA GLY A 342 -11.40 0.55 8.75
C GLY A 342 -11.61 -0.87 9.28
N TYR A 343 -12.68 -1.56 8.88
CA TYR A 343 -12.86 -2.99 9.17
C TYR A 343 -12.11 -3.84 8.16
N VAL A 344 -11.56 -4.97 8.64
CA VAL A 344 -10.78 -5.89 7.82
C VAL A 344 -11.63 -7.09 7.41
N TYR A 345 -11.57 -7.42 6.14
CA TYR A 345 -12.18 -8.61 5.55
C TYR A 345 -11.10 -9.51 4.97
N SER A 346 -11.24 -10.82 5.14
CA SER A 346 -10.34 -11.83 4.57
C SER A 346 -11.14 -12.92 3.86
N TRP A 347 -10.56 -13.48 2.81
CA TRP A 347 -11.10 -14.63 2.09
C TRP A 347 -10.02 -15.39 1.34
N GLY A 348 -10.35 -16.59 0.86
CA GLY A 348 -9.47 -17.51 0.19
C GLY A 348 -9.15 -18.73 1.05
N ARG A 349 -7.92 -19.22 1.00
CA ARG A 349 -7.47 -20.39 1.76
C ARG A 349 -7.19 -20.06 3.23
N GLY A 350 -7.77 -20.83 4.14
CA GLY A 350 -7.68 -20.68 5.59
C GLY A 350 -6.44 -21.31 6.24
N TYR A 351 -5.68 -22.10 5.48
CA TYR A 351 -4.58 -22.90 6.00
C TYR A 351 -3.53 -22.06 6.78
N CYS A 352 -2.98 -22.63 7.85
CA CYS A 352 -2.13 -21.93 8.83
C CYS A 352 -2.79 -20.74 9.55
N GLY A 353 -4.09 -20.51 9.38
CA GLY A 353 -4.80 -19.40 10.01
C GLY A 353 -4.60 -18.06 9.30
N ALA A 354 -4.19 -18.07 8.04
CA ALA A 354 -3.91 -16.86 7.26
C ALA A 354 -5.10 -15.88 7.16
N LEU A 355 -6.32 -16.35 7.43
CA LEU A 355 -7.54 -15.52 7.42
C LEU A 355 -7.89 -14.89 8.78
N GLY A 356 -7.31 -15.35 9.89
CA GLY A 356 -7.47 -14.71 11.20
C GLY A 356 -8.77 -15.02 11.95
N HIS A 357 -9.58 -15.97 11.49
CA HIS A 357 -10.87 -16.32 12.12
C HIS A 357 -10.75 -17.32 13.29
N GLY A 358 -9.52 -17.62 13.76
CA GLY A 358 -9.28 -18.58 14.85
C GLY A 358 -9.45 -20.05 14.46
N ASN A 359 -9.52 -20.33 13.16
CA ASN A 359 -9.58 -21.67 12.58
C ASN A 359 -8.80 -21.67 11.26
N GLN A 360 -8.79 -22.80 10.55
CA GLN A 360 -8.10 -22.97 9.26
C GLN A 360 -9.07 -23.15 8.08
N ASN A 361 -10.34 -22.78 8.26
CA ASN A 361 -11.36 -23.02 7.24
C ASN A 361 -11.21 -22.00 6.10
N ASP A 362 -11.33 -22.48 4.88
CA ASP A 362 -11.38 -21.64 3.70
C ASP A 362 -12.65 -20.78 3.71
N LYS A 363 -12.54 -19.58 3.12
CA LYS A 363 -13.64 -18.64 2.99
C LYS A 363 -13.80 -18.28 1.53
N PRO A 364 -14.82 -18.80 0.82
CA PRO A 364 -14.94 -18.57 -0.61
C PRO A 364 -15.45 -17.16 -0.95
N SER A 365 -15.85 -16.38 0.06
CA SER A 365 -16.28 -14.99 -0.05
C SER A 365 -15.76 -14.16 1.12
N PRO A 366 -15.60 -12.82 0.96
CA PRO A 366 -15.14 -11.91 2.00
C PRO A 366 -15.90 -12.02 3.32
N GLU A 367 -15.16 -12.32 4.40
CA GLU A 367 -15.67 -12.38 5.77
C GLU A 367 -14.92 -11.41 6.68
N MET A 368 -15.63 -10.72 7.57
CA MET A 368 -15.04 -9.78 8.50
C MET A 368 -14.21 -10.51 9.56
N VAL A 369 -12.99 -10.03 9.81
CA VAL A 369 -12.12 -10.53 10.88
C VAL A 369 -12.56 -9.90 12.20
N THR A 370 -13.53 -10.52 12.88
CA THR A 370 -14.17 -9.98 14.10
C THR A 370 -13.20 -9.67 15.24
N ALA A 371 -12.09 -10.41 15.34
CA ALA A 371 -11.03 -10.15 16.31
C ALA A 371 -10.37 -8.77 16.16
N LEU A 372 -10.47 -8.13 15.00
CA LEU A 372 -9.95 -6.78 14.72
C LEU A 372 -11.04 -5.70 14.77
N LYS A 373 -12.27 -6.01 15.18
CA LYS A 373 -13.40 -5.04 15.19
C LYS A 373 -13.09 -3.77 16.02
N GLY A 374 -12.27 -3.89 17.05
CA GLY A 374 -11.85 -2.76 17.89
C GLY A 374 -10.74 -1.89 17.29
N GLN A 375 -10.14 -2.30 16.16
CA GLN A 375 -8.96 -1.67 15.56
C GLN A 375 -9.34 -0.93 14.27
N ILE A 376 -8.84 0.29 14.07
CA ILE A 376 -9.04 1.03 12.82
C ILE A 376 -7.88 0.70 11.89
N ALA A 377 -8.08 -0.24 10.97
CA ALA A 377 -7.05 -0.66 10.03
C ALA A 377 -6.87 0.37 8.91
N VAL A 378 -5.63 0.66 8.55
CA VAL A 378 -5.25 1.56 7.44
C VAL A 378 -4.50 0.85 6.33
N GLN A 379 -3.78 -0.25 6.65
CA GLN A 379 -3.08 -1.08 5.67
C GLN A 379 -3.31 -2.58 5.94
N VAL A 380 -3.39 -3.36 4.87
CA VAL A 380 -3.39 -4.83 4.91
C VAL A 380 -2.36 -5.37 3.93
N CYS A 381 -1.66 -6.43 4.31
CA CYS A 381 -0.72 -7.12 3.43
C CYS A 381 -0.89 -8.63 3.53
N ALA A 382 -1.16 -9.26 2.39
CA ALA A 382 -1.29 -10.70 2.22
C ALA A 382 -0.19 -11.19 1.29
N ARG A 383 0.67 -12.11 1.75
CA ARG A 383 1.54 -12.92 0.87
C ARG A 383 1.71 -14.32 1.39
N LYS A 384 1.77 -15.29 0.47
CA LYS A 384 1.85 -16.72 0.78
C LYS A 384 0.76 -17.14 1.78
N ARG A 385 1.10 -17.22 3.07
CA ARG A 385 0.20 -17.58 4.18
C ARG A 385 0.34 -16.63 5.37
N LYS A 386 0.72 -15.38 5.10
CA LYS A 386 0.98 -14.35 6.10
C LYS A 386 0.06 -13.18 5.87
N THR A 387 -0.49 -12.69 6.97
CA THR A 387 -1.32 -11.50 6.98
C THR A 387 -0.78 -10.52 7.99
N PHE A 388 -0.64 -9.27 7.54
CA PHE A 388 -0.37 -8.13 8.40
C PHE A 388 -1.50 -7.11 8.28
N VAL A 389 -1.80 -6.47 9.40
CA VAL A 389 -2.74 -5.36 9.50
C VAL A 389 -2.07 -4.23 10.27
N LEU A 390 -1.97 -3.06 9.64
CA LEU A 390 -1.50 -1.83 10.27
C LEU A 390 -2.71 -0.99 10.69
N THR A 391 -2.68 -0.44 11.90
CA THR A 391 -3.71 0.47 12.42
C THR A 391 -3.33 1.94 12.26
N ASP A 392 -4.31 2.84 12.38
CA ASP A 392 -4.11 4.31 12.34
C ASP A 392 -3.25 4.85 13.50
N GLU A 393 -3.03 4.05 14.54
CA GLU A 393 -2.14 4.35 15.67
C GLU A 393 -0.71 3.83 15.44
N GLY A 394 -0.45 3.16 14.31
CA GLY A 394 0.85 2.59 13.97
C GLY A 394 1.14 1.25 14.62
N SER A 395 0.12 0.58 15.20
CA SER A 395 0.26 -0.78 15.72
C SER A 395 0.12 -1.82 14.61
N VAL A 396 0.89 -2.90 14.69
CA VAL A 396 0.88 -3.99 13.70
C VAL A 396 0.31 -5.25 14.33
N PHE A 397 -0.66 -5.86 13.66
CA PHE A 397 -1.17 -7.19 13.95
C PHE A 397 -0.72 -8.17 12.86
N ALA A 398 -0.36 -9.38 13.26
CA ALA A 398 0.10 -10.44 12.37
C ALA A 398 -0.62 -11.76 12.68
N PHE A 399 -0.89 -12.54 11.63
CA PHE A 399 -1.45 -13.89 11.71
C PHE A 399 -1.13 -14.73 10.48
N GLY A 400 -1.30 -16.05 10.58
CA GLY A 400 -0.95 -17.02 9.56
C GLY A 400 0.28 -17.86 9.92
N TRP A 401 1.11 -18.17 8.92
CA TRP A 401 2.23 -19.09 9.04
C TRP A 401 3.52 -18.43 9.51
N MET A 402 4.11 -18.93 10.58
CA MET A 402 5.37 -18.48 11.21
C MET A 402 6.64 -18.99 10.51
N GLY A 403 6.51 -19.61 9.34
CA GLY A 403 7.64 -20.13 8.58
C GLY A 403 8.72 -19.06 8.36
N PHE A 404 9.98 -19.47 8.50
CA PHE A 404 11.17 -18.61 8.34
C PHE A 404 11.24 -17.41 9.31
N GLY A 405 10.39 -17.34 10.34
CA GLY A 405 10.32 -16.16 11.23
C GLY A 405 9.66 -14.94 10.61
N SER A 406 9.03 -15.09 9.45
CA SER A 406 8.58 -13.98 8.62
C SER A 406 7.29 -13.28 9.10
N LEU A 407 6.71 -13.75 10.22
CA LEU A 407 5.69 -13.03 10.99
C LEU A 407 6.26 -12.19 12.14
N GLY A 408 7.54 -12.37 12.50
CA GLY A 408 8.23 -11.52 13.47
C GLY A 408 8.04 -11.88 14.95
N PHE A 409 7.35 -12.99 15.26
CA PHE A 409 7.25 -13.44 16.65
C PHE A 409 8.36 -14.42 17.03
N SER A 410 8.91 -14.24 18.22
CA SER A 410 10.01 -15.03 18.78
C SER A 410 9.58 -16.39 19.35
N ASP A 411 8.28 -16.61 19.58
CA ASP A 411 7.72 -17.76 20.31
C ASP A 411 7.39 -18.98 19.42
N ARG A 412 8.15 -19.18 18.33
CA ARG A 412 7.91 -20.24 17.33
C ARG A 412 7.94 -21.67 17.90
N SER A 413 8.50 -21.88 19.08
CA SER A 413 8.61 -23.21 19.71
C SER A 413 7.26 -23.80 20.16
N ILE A 414 6.20 -22.99 20.25
CA ILE A 414 4.88 -23.43 20.72
C ILE A 414 3.98 -23.85 19.54
N SER A 415 3.95 -23.06 18.48
CA SER A 415 3.21 -23.35 17.25
C SER A 415 3.81 -22.58 16.08
N ASP A 416 3.81 -23.17 14.89
CA ASP A 416 4.20 -22.48 13.66
C ASP A 416 3.04 -21.69 13.02
N LYS A 417 1.92 -21.53 13.74
CA LYS A 417 0.68 -20.93 13.23
C LYS A 417 0.10 -19.95 14.23
N VAL A 418 -0.34 -18.80 13.73
CA VAL A 418 -1.06 -17.78 14.48
C VAL A 418 -2.47 -17.68 13.90
N LEU A 419 -3.45 -18.31 14.54
CA LEU A 419 -4.80 -18.46 13.97
C LEU A 419 -5.70 -17.24 14.15
N LYS A 420 -5.36 -16.36 15.10
CA LYS A 420 -6.06 -15.11 15.37
C LYS A 420 -5.07 -13.95 15.31
N PRO A 421 -5.49 -12.76 14.87
CA PRO A 421 -4.66 -11.57 14.88
C PRO A 421 -3.99 -11.36 16.23
N ARG A 422 -2.66 -11.27 16.21
CA ARG A 422 -1.84 -11.02 17.39
C ARG A 422 -1.02 -9.77 17.18
N ALA A 423 -1.00 -8.88 18.17
CA ALA A 423 -0.18 -7.67 18.12
C ALA A 423 1.31 -8.05 18.09
N LEU A 424 2.07 -7.44 17.18
CA LEU A 424 3.51 -7.70 17.03
C LEU A 424 4.29 -6.86 18.04
N ASP A 425 4.48 -7.41 19.25
CA ASP A 425 5.10 -6.70 20.37
C ASP A 425 6.51 -6.17 20.08
N GLY A 426 7.26 -6.84 19.19
CA GLY A 426 8.59 -6.38 18.75
C GLY A 426 8.60 -5.02 18.06
N LEU A 427 7.45 -4.52 17.59
CA LEU A 427 7.30 -3.18 17.01
C LEU A 427 6.52 -2.21 17.92
N ARG A 428 6.09 -2.62 19.12
CA ARG A 428 5.17 -1.84 19.96
C ARG A 428 5.74 -0.49 20.42
N GLY A 429 7.06 -0.36 20.52
CA GLY A 429 7.75 0.89 20.84
C GLY A 429 7.89 1.86 19.66
N HIS A 430 7.44 1.47 18.46
CA HIS A 430 7.56 2.22 17.23
C HIS A 430 6.18 2.46 16.61
N SER A 431 5.97 3.65 16.06
CA SER A 431 4.78 3.92 15.25
C SER A 431 5.09 3.52 13.81
N VAL A 432 4.52 2.41 13.34
CA VAL A 432 4.71 1.92 11.98
C VAL A 432 3.88 2.76 11.00
N SER A 433 4.50 3.17 9.89
CA SER A 433 3.84 3.91 8.81
C SER A 433 3.55 3.04 7.60
N GLN A 434 4.36 2.01 7.36
CA GLN A 434 4.16 1.07 6.26
C GLN A 434 4.70 -0.31 6.62
N ILE A 435 4.02 -1.35 6.16
CA ILE A 435 4.52 -2.73 6.19
C ILE A 435 4.41 -3.35 4.80
N SER A 436 5.38 -4.15 4.39
CA SER A 436 5.32 -4.97 3.18
C SER A 436 5.85 -6.36 3.51
N THR A 437 5.16 -7.39 3.03
CA THR A 437 5.58 -8.77 3.20
C THR A 437 5.77 -9.43 1.85
N GLY A 438 6.86 -10.18 1.71
CA GLY A 438 7.22 -10.96 0.53
C GLY A 438 6.93 -12.44 0.77
N LEU A 439 7.48 -13.34 -0.05
CA LEU A 439 7.22 -14.78 0.13
C LEU A 439 7.87 -15.35 1.40
N TYR A 440 9.03 -14.82 1.79
CA TYR A 440 9.84 -15.37 2.89
C TYR A 440 10.30 -14.34 3.93
N HIS A 441 10.11 -13.05 3.67
CA HIS A 441 10.49 -11.96 4.57
C HIS A 441 9.41 -10.89 4.66
N THR A 442 9.60 -9.95 5.58
CA THR A 442 8.74 -8.81 5.83
C THR A 442 9.60 -7.62 6.22
N VAL A 443 9.22 -6.43 5.75
CA VAL A 443 9.88 -5.17 6.05
C VAL A 443 8.84 -4.17 6.55
N ALA A 444 9.17 -3.42 7.60
CA ALA A 444 8.34 -2.36 8.15
C ALA A 444 9.12 -1.04 8.19
N VAL A 445 8.44 0.07 7.90
CA VAL A 445 8.97 1.43 7.97
C VAL A 445 8.19 2.20 9.03
N THR A 446 8.91 2.86 9.93
CA THR A 446 8.33 3.66 11.00
C THR A 446 8.12 5.11 10.59
N ASN A 447 7.32 5.86 11.34
CA ASN A 447 7.16 7.31 11.17
C ASN A 447 8.47 8.10 11.35
N ARG A 448 9.47 7.49 11.98
CA ARG A 448 10.82 8.04 12.15
C ARG A 448 11.77 7.72 10.99
N GLY A 449 11.32 6.92 10.02
CA GLY A 449 12.13 6.45 8.90
C GLY A 449 13.05 5.27 9.21
N ILE A 450 12.92 4.67 10.40
CA ILE A 450 13.64 3.43 10.76
C ILE A 450 13.01 2.27 9.98
N VAL A 451 13.86 1.42 9.39
CA VAL A 451 13.46 0.25 8.61
C VAL A 451 13.75 -1.01 9.42
N PHE A 452 12.74 -1.84 9.64
CA PHE A 452 12.86 -3.14 10.29
C PHE A 452 12.67 -4.26 9.28
N GLY A 453 13.51 -5.30 9.35
CA GLY A 453 13.39 -6.53 8.58
C GLY A 453 13.24 -7.75 9.48
N PHE A 454 12.46 -8.73 9.02
CA PHE A 454 12.35 -10.04 9.66
C PHE A 454 11.91 -11.12 8.66
N GLY A 455 12.26 -12.37 8.95
CA GLY A 455 12.10 -13.51 8.07
C GLY A 455 13.41 -14.05 7.51
N ASP A 456 13.32 -14.70 6.35
CA ASP A 456 14.45 -15.26 5.62
C ASP A 456 15.36 -14.17 5.03
N ASN A 457 16.67 -14.42 5.04
CA ASN A 457 17.65 -13.55 4.40
C ASN A 457 18.75 -14.35 3.65
N GLU A 458 18.49 -15.61 3.27
CA GLU A 458 19.48 -16.45 2.59
C GLU A 458 19.93 -15.88 1.24
N ARG A 459 19.09 -15.05 0.61
CA ARG A 459 19.35 -14.35 -0.65
C ARG A 459 19.61 -12.85 -0.47
N ALA A 460 19.88 -12.42 0.76
CA ALA A 460 20.10 -11.01 1.15
C ALA A 460 18.90 -10.07 0.93
N GLN A 461 17.68 -10.59 0.91
CA GLN A 461 16.45 -9.83 0.70
C GLN A 461 16.10 -8.84 1.82
N LEU A 462 16.77 -8.90 2.96
CA LEU A 462 16.71 -7.90 4.04
C LEU A 462 17.85 -6.86 3.95
N GLY A 463 18.75 -6.97 2.97
CA GLY A 463 19.84 -6.00 2.80
C GLY A 463 20.87 -6.01 3.94
N HIS A 464 21.03 -7.15 4.61
CA HIS A 464 21.98 -7.32 5.71
C HIS A 464 22.95 -8.48 5.40
N GLU A 465 24.24 -8.18 5.25
CA GLU A 465 25.25 -9.14 4.75
C GLU A 465 25.44 -10.37 5.65
N TRP A 466 25.50 -10.15 6.97
CA TRP A 466 25.90 -11.20 7.92
C TRP A 466 24.73 -11.96 8.55
N LEU A 467 23.49 -11.53 8.30
CA LEU A 467 22.29 -12.19 8.84
C LEU A 467 21.76 -13.18 7.82
N ARG A 468 21.60 -14.46 8.18
CA ARG A 468 20.93 -15.45 7.33
C ARG A 468 19.39 -15.39 7.42
N GLY A 469 18.89 -14.79 8.48
CA GLY A 469 17.48 -14.52 8.74
C GLY A 469 17.32 -13.95 10.14
N CYS A 470 16.15 -13.41 10.45
CA CYS A 470 15.85 -12.86 11.77
C CYS A 470 14.40 -13.17 12.13
N LEU A 471 14.20 -13.76 13.32
CA LEU A 471 12.89 -14.20 13.79
C LEU A 471 12.03 -13.06 14.33
N GLN A 472 12.68 -11.97 14.76
CA GLN A 472 12.06 -10.78 15.30
C GLN A 472 12.43 -9.56 14.45
N PRO A 473 11.61 -8.50 14.46
CA PRO A 473 11.94 -7.25 13.82
C PRO A 473 13.34 -6.78 14.21
N THR A 474 14.21 -6.64 13.21
CA THR A 474 15.60 -6.22 13.37
C THR A 474 15.82 -4.99 12.52
N GLU A 475 16.44 -3.95 13.06
CA GLU A 475 16.73 -2.74 12.32
C GLU A 475 17.69 -3.03 11.15
N ILE A 476 17.35 -2.55 9.96
CA ILE A 476 18.19 -2.65 8.77
C ILE A 476 18.85 -1.30 8.54
N MET A 477 20.18 -1.27 8.62
CA MET A 477 20.96 -0.09 8.28
C MET A 477 21.04 0.08 6.77
N VAL A 478 20.53 1.20 6.27
CA VAL A 478 20.66 1.58 4.85
C VAL A 478 21.74 2.65 4.73
N HIS A 479 22.62 2.56 3.73
CA HIS A 479 23.80 3.43 3.61
C HIS A 479 23.52 4.94 3.73
N TRP A 480 22.36 5.43 3.27
CA TRP A 480 21.99 6.85 3.43
C TRP A 480 21.83 7.28 4.89
N MET A 481 21.55 6.35 5.81
CA MET A 481 21.50 6.61 7.25
C MET A 481 22.89 6.84 7.84
N VAL A 482 23.93 6.26 7.24
CA VAL A 482 25.32 6.36 7.73
C VAL A 482 25.91 7.75 7.41
N GLU A 483 25.54 8.34 6.28
CA GLU A 483 25.93 9.71 5.91
C GLU A 483 25.28 10.76 6.82
N ALA A 484 24.04 10.52 7.30
CA ALA A 484 23.37 11.43 8.23
C ALA A 484 23.99 11.43 9.64
N VAL A 485 24.47 10.27 10.12
CA VAL A 485 25.13 10.14 11.44
C VAL A 485 26.52 10.80 11.43
N THR A 486 27.23 10.70 10.31
CA THR A 486 28.54 11.36 10.14
C THR A 486 28.41 12.88 9.98
N ALA A 487 27.31 13.37 9.40
CA ALA A 487 27.05 14.82 9.29
C ALA A 487 26.60 15.48 10.61
N GLN A 488 26.07 14.72 11.59
CA GLN A 488 25.70 15.24 12.92
C GLN A 488 26.81 15.15 13.96
N SER A 489 27.93 14.52 13.63
CA SER A 489 29.09 14.33 14.51
C SER A 489 30.34 15.13 14.06
N GLY A 490 30.19 16.01 13.07
CA GLY A 490 31.24 16.85 12.50
C GLY A 490 31.12 18.33 12.88
#